data_AF-A0A1K1SLF1-F1
#
_entry.id   AF-A0A1K1SLF1-F1
#
_cell.length_a   1.000
_cell.length_b   1.000
_cell.length_c   1.000
_cell.angle_alpha   90.00
_cell.angle_beta   90.00
_cell.angle_gamma   90.00
#
_symmetry.space_group_name_H-M   'P 1'
#
loop_
_entity.id
_entity.type
_entity.pdbx_description
1 polymer ?
#
loop_
_entity_poly.entity_id
_entity_poly.type
_entity_poly.pdbx_seq_one_letter_code
_entity_poly.pdbx_strand_id
1 'polypeptide(L)' 'MLYIKEGKMDKKTMSNWIMYHEIHRLAREGLSNLAIAKYAVCDRRTIARYLAMSESEYEEFLIKQNSRPKVLDKYE' A
#
# COMPACT_ATOMS: atom_id res chain seq x y z
N MET A 1 4.85 -10.57 -12.28
CA MET A 1 5.26 -9.72 -11.15
C MET A 1 6.18 -8.62 -11.69
N LEU A 2 5.62 -7.46 -12.01
CA LEU A 2 6.38 -6.26 -12.35
C LEU A 2 6.68 -5.59 -11.00
N TYR A 3 7.93 -5.27 -10.70
CA TYR A 3 8.32 -4.72 -9.39
C TYR A 3 8.83 -3.28 -9.58
N ILE A 4 8.03 -2.44 -10.24
CA ILE A 4 8.42 -1.11 -10.74
C ILE A 4 9.40 -1.27 -11.92
N LYS A 5 8.88 -1.36 -13.15
CA LYS A 5 9.67 -1.41 -14.40
C LYS A 5 10.67 -0.23 -14.43
N GLU A 6 11.95 -0.47 -14.78
CA GLU A 6 13.03 0.53 -14.98
C GLU A 6 13.98 0.85 -13.80
N GLY A 7 14.20 -0.09 -12.87
CA GLY A 7 15.54 -0.22 -12.25
C GLY A 7 15.89 0.74 -11.11
N LYS A 8 15.12 0.73 -10.02
CA LYS A 8 15.57 0.57 -8.62
C LYS A 8 14.36 0.76 -7.71
N MET A 9 13.97 -0.30 -7.00
CA MET A 9 12.92 -0.19 -5.99
C MET A 9 13.40 0.74 -4.87
N ASP A 10 12.69 1.84 -4.67
CA ASP A 10 12.97 2.74 -3.57
C ASP A 10 12.62 2.07 -2.23
N LYS A 11 13.30 2.47 -1.14
CA LYS A 11 13.10 1.87 0.19
C LYS A 11 11.66 1.97 0.66
N LYS A 12 10.94 3.02 0.28
CA LYS A 12 9.54 3.23 0.67
C LYS A 12 8.62 2.26 -0.06
N THR A 13 8.81 2.05 -1.36
CA THR A 13 8.02 1.06 -2.10
C THR A 13 8.28 -0.36 -1.60
N MET A 14 9.52 -0.70 -1.26
CA MET A 14 9.83 -1.98 -0.59
C MET A 14 9.05 -2.12 0.72
N SER A 15 9.07 -1.09 1.58
CA SER A 15 8.32 -1.10 2.83
C SER A 15 6.81 -1.24 2.63
N ASN A 16 6.26 -0.62 1.58
CA ASN A 16 4.84 -0.71 1.25
C ASN A 16 4.45 -2.14 0.83
N TRP A 17 5.27 -2.81 0.02
CA TRP A 17 5.06 -4.20 -0.38
C TRP A 17 5.16 -5.16 0.80
N ILE A 18 6.16 -4.97 1.67
CA ILE A 18 6.28 -5.77 2.91
C ILE A 18 5.02 -5.63 3.74
N MET A 19 4.52 -4.40 3.93
CA MET A 19 3.28 -4.15 4.67
C MET A 19 2.07 -4.81 4.02
N TYR A 20 1.92 -4.72 2.69
CA TYR A 20 0.81 -5.35 1.97
C TYR A 20 0.78 -6.86 2.18
N HIS A 21 1.92 -7.54 2.00
CA HIS A 21 1.99 -8.99 2.18
C HIS A 21 1.80 -9.41 3.64
N GLU A 22 2.30 -8.60 4.59
CA GLU A 22 2.10 -8.83 6.03
C GLU A 22 0.61 -8.80 6.38
N ILE A 23 -0.14 -7.79 5.91
CA ILE A 23 -1.58 -7.67 6.13
C ILE A 23 -2.33 -8.89 5.59
N HIS A 24 -1.99 -9.32 4.38
CA HIS A 24 -2.58 -10.51 3.76
C HIS A 24 -2.20 -11.80 4.51
N ARG A 25 -0.99 -11.90 5.06
CA ARG A 25 -0.59 -13.04 5.91
C ARG A 25 -1.43 -13.10 7.19
N LEU A 26 -1.54 -11.99 7.91
CA LEU A 26 -2.32 -11.90 9.16
C LEU A 26 -3.81 -12.16 8.93
N ALA A 27 -4.36 -11.73 7.79
CA ALA A 27 -5.75 -12.04 7.43
C ALA A 27 -5.95 -13.53 7.17
N ARG A 28 -4.99 -14.21 6.51
CA ARG A 28 -5.02 -15.67 6.32
C ARG A 28 -4.87 -16.44 7.64
N GLU A 29 -4.15 -15.88 8.62
CA GLU A 29 -4.06 -16.41 9.98
C GLU A 29 -5.37 -16.22 10.79
N GLY A 30 -6.36 -15.50 10.24
CA GLY A 30 -7.68 -15.33 10.85
C GLY A 30 -7.82 -14.11 11.76
N LEU A 31 -6.86 -13.19 11.75
CA LEU A 31 -6.96 -11.96 12.54
C LEU A 31 -8.05 -11.03 11.97
N SER A 32 -8.78 -10.37 12.87
CA SER A 32 -9.76 -9.36 12.47
C SER A 32 -9.09 -8.11 11.89
N ASN A 33 -9.77 -7.42 10.98
CA ASN A 33 -9.28 -6.16 10.40
C ASN A 33 -8.93 -5.11 11.47
N LEU A 34 -9.61 -5.11 12.62
CA LEU A 34 -9.31 -4.21 13.73
C LEU A 34 -7.99 -4.58 14.44
N ALA A 35 -7.74 -5.88 14.64
CA ALA A 35 -6.49 -6.36 15.23
C ALA A 35 -5.30 -6.06 14.30
N ILE A 36 -5.47 -6.31 13.00
CA ILE A 36 -4.46 -5.99 11.98
C ILE A 36 -4.20 -4.48 11.92
N ALA A 37 -5.25 -3.65 11.97
CA ALA A 37 -5.12 -2.19 11.98
C ALA A 37 -4.31 -1.68 13.20
N LYS A 38 -4.57 -2.25 14.39
CA LYS A 38 -3.80 -1.93 15.60
C LYS A 38 -2.34 -2.37 15.50
N TYR A 39 -2.09 -3.56 14.96
CA TYR A 39 -0.74 -4.10 14.78
C TYR A 39 0.07 -3.29 13.77
N ALA A 40 -0.51 -3.02 12.60
CA ALA A 40 0.15 -2.28 11.52
C ALA A 40 0.13 -0.75 11.71
N VAL A 41 -0.46 -0.25 12.81
CA VAL A 41 -0.63 1.18 13.11
C VAL A 41 -1.24 1.93 11.90
N CYS A 42 -2.29 1.37 11.33
CA CYS A 42 -2.92 1.87 10.12
C CYS A 42 -4.44 1.94 10.28
N ASP A 43 -5.10 2.78 9.47
CA ASP A 43 -6.56 2.91 9.52
C ASP A 43 -7.25 1.61 9.06
N ARG A 44 -8.34 1.23 9.74
CA ARG A 44 -9.10 0.01 9.40
C ARG A 44 -9.62 0.01 7.96
N ARG A 45 -9.95 1.17 7.40
CA ARG A 45 -10.36 1.34 6.00
C ARG A 45 -9.22 1.06 5.05
N THR A 46 -7.99 1.41 5.42
CA THR A 46 -6.79 1.10 4.63
C THR A 46 -6.56 -0.41 4.60
N ILE A 47 -6.68 -1.09 5.75
CA ILE A 47 -6.59 -2.56 5.83
C ILE A 47 -7.66 -3.23 4.94
N ALA A 48 -8.92 -2.83 5.10
CA ALA A 48 -10.02 -3.38 4.31
C ALA A 48 -9.80 -3.18 2.80
N ARG A 49 -9.32 -2.00 2.41
CA ARG A 49 -8.99 -1.68 1.01
C ARG A 49 -7.85 -2.54 0.48
N TYR A 50 -6.76 -2.70 1.24
CA TYR A 50 -5.62 -3.51 0.81
C TYR A 50 -5.95 -5.00 0.71
N LEU A 51 -6.80 -5.52 1.60
CA LEU A 51 -7.28 -6.90 1.53
C LEU A 51 -8.19 -7.14 0.31
N ALA A 52 -8.91 -6.12 -0.14
CA ALA A 52 -9.76 -6.19 -1.32
C ALA A 52 -8.98 -6.03 -2.65
N MET A 53 -7.75 -5.52 -2.61
CA MET A 53 -6.93 -5.27 -3.80
C MET A 53 -6.07 -6.49 -4.14
N SER A 54 -6.05 -6.84 -5.42
CA SER A 54 -5.05 -7.73 -6.01
C SER A 54 -3.66 -7.06 -6.05
N GLU A 55 -2.60 -7.85 -6.25
CA GLU A 55 -1.23 -7.33 -6.34
C GLU A 55 -1.08 -6.32 -7.48
N SER A 56 -1.72 -6.54 -8.64
CA SER A 56 -1.69 -5.61 -9.77
C SER A 56 -2.38 -4.28 -9.45
N GLU A 57 -3.54 -4.33 -8.77
CA GLU A 57 -4.25 -3.11 -8.36
C GLU A 57 -3.46 -2.34 -7.31
N TYR A 58 -2.77 -3.05 -6.41
CA TYR A 58 -1.90 -2.43 -5.42
C TYR A 58 -0.66 -1.77 -6.07
N GLU A 59 -0.05 -2.43 -7.06
CA GLU A 59 1.05 -1.85 -7.84
C GLU A 59 0.62 -0.55 -8.53
N GLU A 60 -0.52 -0.56 -9.22
CA GLU A 60 -1.08 0.64 -9.85
C GLU A 60 -1.38 1.75 -8.84
N PHE A 61 -1.91 1.39 -7.67
CA PHE A 61 -2.16 2.34 -6.58
C PHE A 61 -0.88 3.02 -6.12
N LEU A 62 0.21 2.27 -5.95
CA LEU A 62 1.52 2.82 -5.56
C LEU A 62 2.10 3.72 -6.65
N ILE A 63 1.99 3.34 -7.92
CA ILE A 63 2.42 4.17 -9.06
C ILE A 63 1.64 5.50 -9.07
N LYS A 64 0.31 5.45 -8.94
CA LYS A 64 -0.56 6.64 -8.90
C LYS A 64 -0.25 7.55 -7.70
N GLN A 65 0.08 6.97 -6.55
CA GLN A 65 0.45 7.74 -5.36
C GLN A 65 1.78 8.48 -5.56
N ASN A 66 2.76 7.83 -6.20
CA ASN A 66 4.07 8.42 -6.46
C ASN A 66 4.04 9.45 -7.61
N SER A 67 3.11 9.33 -8.57
CA SER A 67 3.01 10.24 -9.71
C SER A 67 2.19 11.52 -9.45
N ARG A 68 1.58 11.68 -8.27
CA ARG A 68 0.73 12.85 -7.98
C ARG A 68 1.55 14.15 -8.04
N PRO A 69 1.27 15.05 -9.02
CA PRO A 69 2.04 16.28 -9.15
C PRO A 69 1.78 17.17 -7.93
N LYS A 70 2.84 17.51 -7.19
CA LYS A 70 2.80 18.50 -6.11
C LYS A 70 2.91 19.90 -6.72
N VAL A 71 1.93 20.28 -7.54
CA VAL A 71 1.83 21.66 -8.02
C VAL A 71 1.08 22.43 -6.94
N LEU A 72 1.74 23.42 -6.34
CA LEU A 72 1.06 24.43 -5.54
C LEU A 72 0.23 25.28 -6.51
N ASP A 73 -1.05 25.49 -6.21
CA ASP A 73 -1.79 26.56 -6.89
C ASP A 73 -1.07 27.89 -6.65
N LYS A 74 -1.03 28.73 -7.68
CA LYS A 74 -0.49 30.08 -7.54
C LYS A 74 -1.37 30.83 -6.56
N TYR A 75 -0.76 31.45 -5.57
CA TYR A 75 -1.46 32.36 -4.67
C TYR A 75 -1.88 33.59 -5.48
N GLU A 76 -3.18 33.90 -5.52
CA GLU A 76 -3.69 35.20 -5.99
C GLU A 76 -3.46 36.29 -4.93
#